data_AF-R6N026-F1
#
_entry.id   AF-R6N026-F1
#
_cell.length_a   1.000
_cell.length_b   1.000
_cell.length_c   1.000
_cell.angle_alpha   90.00
_cell.angle_beta   90.00
_cell.angle_gamma   90.00
#
_symmetry.space_group_name_H-M   'P 1'
#
loop_
_entity.id
_entity.type
_entity.pdbx_description
1 polymer ?
#
loop_
_entity_poly.entity_id
_entity_poly.type
_entity_poly.pdbx_seq_one_letter_code
_entity_poly.pdbx_strand_id
1 'polypeptide(L)'
;MVLILRIVYNEGFSINPEKTRVARSNARQEVTGIVVNSHMQISKEKRKQIRQQIYYIRKYGLESHLERIEENRANYLNHLLGQINFALFVNPKDEEMKEYFDTVKTIMKNQNE
;
A
#
# COMPACT_ATOMS: atom_id res chain seq x y z
N MET A 1 -11.02 28.81 4.00
CA MET A 1 -9.57 28.78 3.70
C MET A 1 -8.85 29.97 4.34
N VAL A 2 -9.30 31.21 4.10
CA VAL A 2 -8.67 32.44 4.64
C VAL A 2 -8.53 32.45 6.18
N LEU A 3 -9.55 31.98 6.91
CA LEU A 3 -9.50 31.90 8.39
C LEU A 3 -8.39 30.96 8.89
N ILE A 4 -8.26 29.78 8.29
CA ILE A 4 -7.25 28.78 8.69
C ILE A 4 -5.84 29.31 8.45
N LEU A 5 -5.61 29.93 7.28
CA LEU A 5 -4.33 30.56 6.96
C LEU A 5 -3.94 31.61 8.02
N ARG A 6 -4.90 32.43 8.44
CA ARG A 6 -4.67 33.46 9.47
C ARG A 6 -4.34 32.87 10.83
N ILE A 7 -5.06 31.83 11.27
CA ILE A 7 -4.78 31.15 12.54
C ILE A 7 -3.37 30.55 12.53
N VAL A 8 -3.03 29.79 11.48
CA VAL A 8 -1.71 29.15 11.35
C VAL A 8 -0.57 30.18 11.37
N TYR A 9 -0.76 31.31 10.69
CA TYR A 9 0.21 32.40 10.69
C TYR A 9 0.36 33.07 12.06
N ASN A 10 -0.74 33.30 12.78
CA ASN A 10 -0.70 33.90 14.13
C ASN A 10 0.06 33.01 15.13
N GLU A 11 0.03 31.69 14.93
CA GLU A 11 0.80 30.73 15.74
C GLU A 11 2.27 30.59 15.29
N GLY A 12 2.74 31.40 14.33
CA GLY A 12 4.13 31.42 13.86
C GLY A 12 4.46 30.38 12.79
N PHE A 13 3.47 29.74 12.18
CA PHE A 13 3.67 28.75 11.12
C PHE A 13 3.30 29.29 9.73
N SER A 14 3.85 28.68 8.68
CA SER A 14 3.49 28.99 7.29
C SER A 14 2.94 27.75 6.58
N ILE A 15 1.90 27.96 5.74
CA ILE A 15 1.31 26.88 4.96
C ILE A 15 2.06 26.74 3.63
N ASN A 16 2.47 25.51 3.28
CA ASN A 16 3.05 25.23 1.97
C ASN A 16 1.92 25.16 0.90
N PRO A 17 1.88 26.09 -0.08
CA PRO A 17 0.82 26.15 -1.07
C PRO A 17 0.83 24.96 -2.04
N GLU A 18 1.99 24.39 -2.37
CA GLU A 18 2.10 23.22 -3.26
C GLU A 18 1.48 21.97 -2.64
N LYS A 19 1.54 21.87 -1.30
CA LYS A 19 0.96 20.76 -0.54
C LYS A 19 -0.49 21.01 -0.09
N THR A 20 -1.03 22.21 -0.35
CA THR A 20 -2.34 22.63 0.15
C THR A 20 -3.36 22.68 -0.97
N ARG A 21 -4.40 21.85 -0.86
CA ARG A 21 -5.53 21.86 -1.80
C ARG A 21 -6.83 21.50 -1.09
N VAL A 22 -7.94 21.97 -1.64
CA VAL A 22 -9.28 21.51 -1.22
C VAL A 22 -9.59 20.21 -1.95
N ALA A 23 -9.51 19.08 -1.25
CA ALA A 23 -9.87 17.77 -1.81
C ALA A 23 -11.38 17.51 -1.63
N ARG A 24 -12.14 17.71 -2.71
CA ARG A 24 -13.58 17.37 -2.79
C ARG A 24 -13.78 15.84 -2.82
N SER A 25 -15.00 15.39 -2.60
CA SER A 25 -15.35 13.94 -2.53
C SER A 25 -15.02 13.16 -3.81
N ASN A 26 -15.06 13.83 -4.97
CA ASN A 26 -14.70 13.27 -6.27
C ASN A 26 -13.19 13.25 -6.56
N ALA A 27 -12.37 13.90 -5.74
CA ALA A 27 -10.92 13.90 -5.83
C ALA A 27 -10.33 12.95 -4.79
N ARG A 28 -9.15 12.37 -5.05
CA ARG A 28 -8.47 11.51 -4.06
C ARG A 28 -8.19 12.27 -2.76
N GLN A 29 -8.77 11.78 -1.68
CA GLN A 29 -8.56 12.21 -0.31
C GLN A 29 -7.65 11.20 0.37
N GLU A 30 -6.56 11.69 0.95
CA GLU A 30 -5.52 10.86 1.53
C GLU A 30 -5.07 11.43 2.87
N VAL A 31 -5.00 10.56 3.88
CA VAL A 31 -4.47 10.87 5.20
C VAL A 31 -3.35 9.88 5.47
N THR A 32 -2.14 10.38 5.74
CA THR A 32 -0.96 9.55 6.07
C THR A 32 -0.71 8.38 5.10
N GLY A 33 -0.93 8.56 3.79
CA GLY A 33 -0.73 7.49 2.80
C GLY A 33 -1.96 6.60 2.52
N ILE A 34 -3.05 6.79 3.27
CA ILE A 34 -4.28 5.97 3.22
C ILE A 34 -5.36 6.77 2.49
N VAL A 35 -5.99 6.15 1.49
CA VAL A 35 -7.14 6.70 0.79
C VAL A 35 -8.37 6.57 1.70
N VAL A 36 -9.12 7.66 1.85
CA VAL A 36 -10.25 7.75 2.81
C VAL A 36 -11.58 8.18 2.18
N ASN A 37 -11.65 8.33 0.84
CA ASN A 37 -12.82 8.85 0.13
C ASN A 37 -14.16 8.20 0.53
N SER A 38 -14.18 6.88 0.66
CA SER A 38 -15.39 6.09 0.93
C SER A 38 -15.14 5.06 2.04
N HIS A 39 -14.03 4.35 1.94
CA HIS A 39 -13.53 3.42 2.95
C HIS A 39 -12.01 3.58 3.04
N MET A 40 -11.44 3.24 4.20
CA MET A 40 -9.99 3.21 4.37
C MET A 40 -9.40 2.16 3.42
N GLN A 41 -8.39 2.56 2.67
CA GLN A 41 -7.76 1.69 1.68
C GLN A 41 -6.34 2.16 1.37
N ILE A 42 -5.44 1.22 1.07
CA ILE A 42 -4.13 1.59 0.52
C ILE A 42 -4.28 2.16 -0.91
N SER A 43 -3.27 2.88 -1.38
CA SER A 43 -3.33 3.47 -2.73
C SER A 43 -3.55 2.41 -3.82
N LYS A 44 -4.28 2.80 -4.88
CA LYS A 44 -4.52 1.93 -6.05
C LYS A 44 -3.22 1.40 -6.66
N GLU A 45 -2.18 2.22 -6.64
CA GLU A 45 -0.84 1.86 -7.12
C GLU A 45 -0.22 0.72 -6.30
N LYS A 46 -0.18 0.84 -4.97
CA LYS A 46 0.33 -0.21 -4.08
C LYS A 46 -0.46 -1.51 -4.25
N ARG A 47 -1.79 -1.45 -4.36
CA ARG A 47 -2.62 -2.63 -4.64
C ARG A 47 -2.24 -3.29 -5.96
N LYS A 48 -2.03 -2.49 -7.01
CA LYS A 48 -1.66 -2.99 -8.34
C LYS A 48 -0.29 -3.68 -8.31
N GLN A 49 0.67 -3.12 -7.57
CA GLN A 49 2.00 -3.71 -7.39
C GLN A 49 1.92 -5.07 -6.69
N ILE A 50 1.20 -5.16 -5.56
CA ILE A 50 1.00 -6.44 -4.84
C ILE A 50 0.33 -7.47 -5.75
N ARG A 51 -0.78 -7.09 -6.41
CA ARG A 51 -1.49 -7.98 -7.36
C ARG A 51 -0.56 -8.49 -8.46
N GLN A 52 0.27 -7.62 -9.03
CA GLN A 52 1.20 -7.98 -10.08
C GLN A 52 2.21 -9.02 -9.58
N GLN A 53 2.84 -8.76 -8.43
CA GLN A 53 3.81 -9.68 -7.82
C GLN A 53 3.18 -11.05 -7.55
N ILE A 54 1.99 -11.09 -6.93
CA ILE A 54 1.28 -12.34 -6.66
C ILE A 54 0.92 -13.08 -7.95
N TYR A 55 0.45 -12.37 -8.98
CA TYR A 55 0.14 -12.97 -10.27
C TYR A 55 1.35 -13.67 -10.89
N TYR A 56 2.50 -12.98 -10.96
CA TYR A 56 3.71 -13.56 -11.55
C TYR A 56 4.24 -14.74 -10.74
N ILE A 57 4.24 -14.63 -9.41
CA ILE A 57 4.63 -15.73 -8.51
C ILE A 57 3.73 -16.96 -8.72
N ARG A 58 2.41 -16.77 -8.83
CA ARG A 58 1.47 -17.88 -9.10
C ARG A 58 1.66 -18.50 -10.47
N LYS A 59 1.93 -17.69 -11.49
CA LYS A 59 1.97 -18.14 -12.88
C LYS A 59 3.30 -18.75 -13.28
N TYR A 60 4.42 -18.23 -12.76
CA TYR A 60 5.77 -18.59 -13.19
C TYR A 60 6.63 -19.15 -12.06
N GLY A 61 6.14 -19.14 -10.82
CA GLY A 61 6.90 -19.52 -9.64
C GLY A 61 7.70 -18.36 -9.04
N LEU A 62 8.14 -18.55 -7.80
CA LEU A 62 8.86 -17.52 -7.06
C LEU A 62 10.23 -17.22 -7.67
N GLU A 63 11.04 -18.24 -7.94
CA GLU A 63 12.40 -18.07 -8.47
C GLU A 63 12.40 -17.33 -9.81
N SER A 64 11.52 -17.72 -10.74
CA SER A 64 11.39 -17.03 -12.04
C SER A 64 10.92 -15.58 -11.88
N HIS A 65 10.03 -15.31 -10.92
CA HIS A 65 9.61 -13.95 -10.61
C HIS A 65 10.78 -13.12 -10.06
N LEU A 66 11.56 -13.64 -9.11
CA LEU A 66 12.71 -12.98 -8.51
C LEU A 66 13.80 -12.66 -9.55
N GLU A 67 14.13 -13.63 -10.41
CA GLU A 67 15.07 -13.44 -11.51
C GLU A 67 14.60 -12.32 -12.46
N ARG A 68 13.31 -12.31 -12.81
CA ARG A 68 12.72 -11.30 -13.71
C ARG A 68 12.80 -9.88 -13.17
N ILE A 69 12.69 -9.70 -11.85
CA ILE A 69 12.75 -8.36 -11.22
C ILE A 69 14.14 -8.04 -10.66
N GLU A 70 15.14 -8.89 -10.94
CA GLU A 70 16.51 -8.77 -10.45
C GLU A 70 16.58 -8.63 -8.91
N GLU A 71 15.74 -9.38 -8.21
CA GLU A 71 15.60 -9.31 -6.76
C GLU A 71 16.37 -10.44 -6.07
N ASN A 72 17.33 -10.06 -5.23
CA ASN A 72 18.24 -10.99 -4.56
C ASN A 72 18.07 -11.01 -3.03
N ARG A 73 17.13 -10.24 -2.47
CA ARG A 73 16.89 -10.20 -1.03
C ARG A 73 16.29 -11.53 -0.55
N ALA A 74 17.02 -12.22 0.33
CA ALA A 74 16.55 -13.45 0.98
C ALA A 74 15.21 -13.27 1.74
N ASN A 75 14.91 -12.05 2.19
CA ASN A 75 13.67 -11.74 2.92
C ASN A 75 12.56 -11.17 2.02
N TYR A 76 12.61 -11.37 0.69
CA TYR A 76 11.60 -10.85 -0.24
C TYR A 76 10.17 -11.24 0.15
N LEU A 77 9.92 -12.52 0.46
CA LEU A 77 8.58 -12.97 0.87
C LEU A 77 8.11 -12.28 2.16
N ASN A 78 9.00 -12.06 3.13
CA ASN A 78 8.68 -11.32 4.35
C ASN A 78 8.33 -9.86 4.04
N HIS A 79 9.04 -9.24 3.10
CA HIS A 79 8.76 -7.87 2.66
C HIS A 79 7.39 -7.76 1.97
N LEU A 80 7.08 -8.69 1.06
CA LEU A 80 5.77 -8.77 0.40
C LEU A 80 4.66 -9.02 1.43
N LEU A 81 4.87 -9.95 2.35
CA LEU A 81 3.92 -10.25 3.43
C LEU A 81 3.68 -9.03 4.32
N GLY A 82 4.72 -8.24 4.63
CA GLY A 82 4.59 -6.99 5.38
C GLY A 82 3.72 -5.95 4.67
N GLN A 83 3.86 -5.81 3.34
CA GLN A 83 3.01 -4.93 2.55
C GLN A 83 1.55 -5.38 2.55
N ILE A 84 1.30 -6.68 2.42
CA ILE A 84 -0.05 -7.26 2.48
C ILE A 84 -0.66 -7.09 3.88
N ASN A 85 0.10 -7.35 4.93
CA ASN A 85 -0.34 -7.14 6.31
C ASN A 85 -0.71 -5.70 6.59
N PHE A 86 0.07 -4.74 6.09
CA PHE A 86 -0.29 -3.33 6.20
C PHE A 86 -1.60 -3.02 5.46
N ALA A 87 -1.81 -3.60 4.27
CA ALA A 87 -3.08 -3.45 3.54
C ALA A 87 -4.27 -4.02 4.33
N LEU A 88 -4.10 -5.19 4.94
CA LEU A 88 -5.12 -5.82 5.80
C LEU A 88 -5.34 -5.07 7.11
N PHE A 89 -4.31 -4.44 7.68
CA PHE A 89 -4.46 -3.55 8.83
C PHE A 89 -5.33 -2.33 8.48
N VAL A 90 -5.09 -1.73 7.31
CA VAL A 90 -5.86 -0.58 6.81
C VAL A 90 -7.30 -0.97 6.46
N ASN A 91 -7.49 -2.13 5.83
CA ASN A 91 -8.80 -2.67 5.50
C ASN A 91 -8.87 -4.18 5.78
N PRO A 92 -9.34 -4.59 6.98
CA PRO A 92 -9.42 -6.00 7.36
C PRO A 92 -10.42 -6.83 6.55
N LYS A 93 -11.32 -6.18 5.79
CA LYS A 93 -12.35 -6.82 4.96
C LYS A 93 -11.93 -6.99 3.50
N ASP A 94 -10.67 -6.70 3.16
CA ASP A 94 -10.17 -6.84 1.80
C ASP A 94 -9.88 -8.30 1.45
N GLU A 95 -10.87 -8.99 0.89
CA GLU A 95 -10.79 -10.42 0.56
C GLU A 95 -9.66 -10.74 -0.44
N GLU A 96 -9.36 -9.84 -1.39
CA GLU A 96 -8.24 -10.00 -2.32
C GLU A 96 -6.90 -10.03 -1.57
N MET A 97 -6.71 -9.15 -0.58
CA MET A 97 -5.48 -9.13 0.21
C MET A 97 -5.36 -10.34 1.15
N LYS A 98 -6.48 -10.87 1.66
CA LYS A 98 -6.48 -12.11 2.44
C LYS A 98 -6.02 -13.30 1.61
N GLU A 99 -6.56 -13.43 0.39
CA GLU A 99 -6.15 -14.48 -0.55
C GLU A 99 -4.65 -14.42 -0.87
N TYR A 100 -4.12 -13.20 -1.03
CA TYR A 100 -2.70 -12.98 -1.27
C TYR A 100 -1.83 -13.32 -0.05
N PHE A 101 -2.30 -12.99 1.15
CA PHE A 101 -1.65 -13.38 2.39
C PHE A 101 -1.49 -14.90 2.49
N ASP A 102 -2.58 -15.65 2.25
CA ASP A 102 -2.58 -17.11 2.31
C ASP A 102 -1.64 -17.74 1.26
N THR A 103 -1.60 -17.14 0.07
CA THR A 103 -0.68 -17.56 -1.01
C THR A 103 0.76 -17.44 -0.56
N VAL A 104 1.16 -16.26 -0.04
CA VAL A 104 2.54 -16.02 0.41
C VAL A 104 2.89 -16.93 1.58
N LYS A 105 1.97 -17.12 2.54
CA LYS A 105 2.17 -18.03 3.68
C LYS A 105 2.38 -19.47 3.25
N THR A 106 1.64 -19.94 2.25
CA THR A 106 1.80 -21.30 1.71
C THR A 106 3.18 -21.48 1.09
N ILE A 107 3.62 -20.52 0.27
CA ILE A 107 4.95 -20.54 -0.36
C ILE A 107 6.06 -20.56 0.71
N MET A 108 5.93 -19.74 1.74
CA MET A 108 6.91 -19.70 2.84
C MET A 108 7.00 -21.02 3.60
N LYS A 109 5.90 -21.75 3.80
CA LYS A 109 5.93 -23.06 4.46
C LYS A 109 6.70 -24.08 3.63
N ASN A 110 6.40 -24.13 2.34
CA ASN A 110 7.04 -25.06 1.40
C ASN A 110 8.56 -24.84 1.22
N GLN A 111 9.09 -23.66 1.58
CA GLN A 111 10.53 -23.40 1.56
C GLN A 111 11.26 -23.85 2.84
N ASN A 112 10.53 -24.09 3.93
CA ASN A 112 11.10 -24.53 5.21
C ASN A 112 10.98 -26.04 5.44
N GLU A 113 10.36 -26.76 4.51
CA GLU A 113 10.27 -28.23 4.44
C GLU A 113 11.31 -28.77 3.46
#